data_AF-A0A146K6E5-F1
#
_entry.id   AF-A0A146K6E5-F1
#
_cell.length_a   1.000
_cell.length_b   1.000
_cell.length_c   1.000
_cell.angle_alpha   90.00
_cell.angle_beta   90.00
_cell.angle_gamma   90.00
#
_symmetry.space_group_name_H-M   'P 1'
#
loop_
_entity.id
_entity.type
_entity.pdbx_description
1 polymer ?
#
loop_
_entity_poly.entity_id
_entity_poly.type
_entity_poly.pdbx_seq_one_letter_code
_entity_poly.pdbx_strand_id
1 'polypeptide(L)'
;ENNEWLEACKHDNLQYIKQNKEQASQQYEMRDFEVQQSQHEPQFTEIAKMRLRAQKYPYDIIIPGITGLMYAAIYNNKEIVLELMKEECMLFTKYDCHIPVNTQSPFMQPIFNNQTVSQKFNLNKISNYVNIPCNSSIIDLCIYLERWPILLQILEYVSQQPIPFQDQIFQHVNQLYQSHLMLMIRLPESFKVFEQYQELLIETEFEFENVMGENATYIAALYGNYQYFKYFLSLSWTERFKSMIEIQLDQSQFGRDILTVFQKHPSSGSHKCLKLYQQFLNNRFPEPPKWLNVQTTNKNLETIELNIAPKIVPKETQSIFEDMKDTVNQNVSKITSQLNIQQSKESTSEIGQVFKKDQQKFTDIVDSQQIFRLSGVNSKEFPEKKELNKMIEIKPLETIESQKRSSSNPKTDSTSHKSALHNIVSSNSKSGEGQSTDLMFDMDAVNRGSIERL
;
A
#
# COMPACT_ATOMS: atom_id res chain seq x y z
N GLU A 1 -7.70 32.47 -14.96
CA GLU A 1 -6.28 32.84 -14.78
C GLU A 1 -5.43 31.58 -14.86
N ASN A 2 -4.18 31.70 -15.29
CA ASN A 2 -3.38 30.69 -15.99
C ASN A 2 -3.31 29.28 -15.37
N ASN A 3 -4.12 28.34 -15.91
CA ASN A 3 -3.89 26.90 -15.75
C ASN A 3 -2.72 26.36 -16.60
N GLU A 4 -2.01 27.23 -17.31
CA GLU A 4 -0.85 26.87 -18.12
C GLU A 4 0.23 26.14 -17.32
N TRP A 5 0.38 26.47 -16.02
CA TRP A 5 1.29 25.78 -15.11
C TRP A 5 0.96 24.29 -14.97
N LEU A 6 -0.29 23.97 -14.65
CA LEU A 6 -0.73 22.59 -14.43
C LEU A 6 -0.77 21.81 -15.75
N GLU A 7 -1.16 22.45 -16.85
CA GLU A 7 -1.09 21.84 -18.18
C GLU A 7 0.37 21.56 -18.61
N ALA A 8 1.32 22.45 -18.28
CA ALA A 8 2.74 22.21 -18.53
C ALA A 8 3.27 21.00 -17.75
N CYS A 9 2.82 20.82 -16.49
CA CYS A 9 3.14 19.64 -15.68
C CYS A 9 2.57 18.35 -16.27
N LYS A 10 1.34 18.39 -16.82
CA LYS A 10 0.68 17.23 -17.45
C LYS A 10 1.34 16.84 -18.78
N HIS A 11 1.72 17.83 -19.59
CA HIS A 11 2.18 17.66 -20.96
C HIS A 11 3.70 17.69 -21.15
N ASP A 12 4.46 17.51 -20.07
CA ASP A 12 5.93 17.39 -20.11
C ASP A 12 6.65 18.64 -20.67
N ASN A 13 6.15 19.85 -20.38
CA ASN A 13 6.77 21.10 -20.83
C ASN A 13 7.81 21.61 -19.82
N LEU A 14 8.92 20.87 -19.67
CA LEU A 14 9.96 21.16 -18.69
C LEU A 14 10.55 22.57 -18.81
N GLN A 15 10.67 23.12 -20.02
CA GLN A 15 11.22 24.46 -20.24
C GLN A 15 10.33 25.55 -19.63
N TYR A 16 9.02 25.44 -19.84
CA TYR A 16 8.07 26.35 -19.21
C TYR A 16 8.10 26.23 -17.69
N ILE A 17 8.18 25.00 -17.17
CA ILE A 17 8.27 24.76 -15.72
C ILE A 17 9.50 25.44 -15.13
N LYS A 18 10.69 25.25 -15.72
CA LYS A 18 11.93 25.87 -15.26
C LYS A 18 11.86 27.41 -15.23
N GLN A 19 11.18 28.02 -16.19
CA GLN A 19 11.05 29.48 -16.28
C GLN A 19 10.06 30.06 -15.27
N ASN A 20 9.04 29.30 -14.87
CA ASN A 20 7.90 29.82 -14.11
C ASN A 20 7.77 29.25 -12.70
N LYS A 21 8.56 28.23 -12.31
CA LYS A 21 8.39 27.53 -11.03
C LYS A 21 8.47 28.42 -9.79
N GLU A 22 9.27 29.47 -9.81
CA GLU A 22 9.41 30.40 -8.68
C GLU A 22 8.10 31.16 -8.39
N GLN A 23 7.28 31.41 -9.42
CA GLN A 23 6.03 32.16 -9.29
C GLN A 23 4.80 31.25 -9.20
N ALA A 24 4.87 30.07 -9.83
CA ALA A 24 3.72 29.20 -10.02
C ALA A 24 3.75 27.90 -9.18
N SER A 25 4.87 27.56 -8.55
CA SER A 25 4.90 26.42 -7.63
C SER A 25 3.91 26.60 -6.48
N GLN A 26 3.49 25.47 -5.91
CA GLN A 26 2.52 25.41 -4.80
C GLN A 26 1.09 25.82 -5.18
N GLN A 27 0.82 26.05 -6.47
CA GLN A 27 -0.54 26.21 -6.96
C GLN A 27 -1.28 24.87 -6.98
N TYR A 28 -2.52 24.91 -6.53
CA TYR A 28 -3.44 23.78 -6.57
C TYR A 28 -4.38 23.93 -7.76
N GLU A 29 -4.78 22.79 -8.33
CA GLU A 29 -5.90 22.76 -9.27
C GLU A 29 -7.19 23.19 -8.57
N MET A 30 -7.82 24.24 -9.10
CA MET A 30 -9.08 24.76 -8.56
C MET A 30 -10.27 24.48 -9.48
N ARG A 31 -10.03 23.97 -10.70
CA ARG A 31 -11.10 23.61 -11.63
C ARG A 31 -11.87 22.38 -11.12
N ASP A 32 -13.12 22.29 -11.55
CA ASP A 32 -13.96 21.12 -11.30
C ASP A 32 -13.37 19.86 -11.94
N PHE A 33 -13.70 18.72 -11.34
CA PHE A 33 -13.24 17.43 -11.83
C PHE A 33 -13.70 17.17 -13.26
N GLU A 34 -12.75 16.90 -14.15
CA GLU A 34 -13.00 16.50 -15.52
C GLU A 34 -12.14 15.29 -15.91
N VAL A 35 -12.68 14.47 -16.80
CA VAL A 35 -11.94 13.38 -17.42
C VAL A 35 -12.44 13.19 -18.84
N GLN A 36 -11.49 13.05 -19.76
CA GLN A 36 -11.70 12.73 -21.16
C GLN A 36 -10.70 11.66 -21.59
N GLN A 37 -11.10 10.73 -22.45
CA GLN A 37 -10.12 9.85 -23.09
C GLN A 37 -9.23 10.67 -24.02
N SER A 38 -7.91 10.51 -23.91
CA SER A 38 -6.98 11.25 -24.75
C SER A 38 -7.20 10.86 -26.22
N GLN A 39 -7.63 11.82 -27.05
CA GLN A 39 -7.87 11.59 -28.48
C GLN A 39 -6.60 11.56 -29.31
N HIS A 40 -5.43 11.76 -28.69
CA HIS A 40 -4.16 11.66 -29.38
C HIS A 40 -3.84 10.20 -29.67
N GLU A 41 -4.39 9.65 -30.76
CA GLU A 41 -3.75 8.54 -31.45
C GLU A 41 -2.52 9.08 -32.15
N PRO A 42 -1.30 8.83 -31.64
CA PRO A 42 -0.14 9.31 -32.35
C PRO A 42 0.02 8.48 -33.63
N GLN A 43 0.31 9.11 -34.76
CA GLN A 43 0.47 8.48 -36.09
C GLN A 43 1.76 7.64 -36.21
N PHE A 44 2.16 6.92 -35.16
CA PHE A 44 3.34 6.06 -35.19
C PHE A 44 3.05 4.67 -35.75
N THR A 45 4.11 3.94 -36.09
CA THR A 45 4.07 2.50 -36.39
C THR A 45 3.52 1.72 -35.19
N GLU A 46 2.89 0.56 -35.40
CA GLU A 46 2.26 -0.22 -34.31
C GLU A 46 3.19 -0.52 -33.13
N ILE A 47 4.48 -0.78 -33.40
CA ILE A 47 5.48 -1.08 -32.36
C ILE A 47 5.84 0.18 -31.55
N ALA A 48 5.99 1.33 -32.21
CA ALA A 48 6.22 2.60 -31.52
C ALA A 48 4.95 3.05 -30.76
N LYS A 49 3.75 2.81 -31.31
CA LYS A 49 2.47 2.98 -30.60
C LYS A 49 2.39 2.11 -29.36
N MET A 50 2.82 0.84 -29.41
CA MET A 50 2.85 -0.04 -28.23
C MET A 50 3.81 0.46 -27.14
N ARG A 51 5.01 0.92 -27.51
CA ARG A 51 5.99 1.46 -26.55
C ARG A 51 5.55 2.80 -25.94
N LEU A 52 4.94 3.69 -26.73
CA LEU A 52 4.41 4.98 -26.25
C LEU A 52 3.13 4.83 -25.42
N ARG A 53 2.21 3.94 -25.80
CA ARG A 53 1.00 3.62 -25.01
C ARG A 53 1.33 3.01 -23.65
N ALA A 54 2.45 2.29 -23.54
CA ALA A 54 2.94 1.78 -22.27
C ALA A 54 3.48 2.87 -21.33
N GLN A 55 3.78 4.08 -21.85
CA GLN A 55 4.43 5.15 -21.09
C GLN A 55 3.51 6.33 -20.75
N LYS A 56 2.53 6.65 -21.61
CA LYS A 56 1.65 7.81 -21.40
C LYS A 56 0.30 7.41 -20.77
N TYR A 57 -0.11 8.19 -19.78
CA TYR A 57 -1.39 8.03 -19.11
C TYR A 57 -2.55 8.31 -20.10
N PRO A 58 -3.56 7.41 -20.20
CA PRO A 58 -4.50 7.41 -21.33
C PRO A 58 -5.64 8.44 -21.22
N TYR A 59 -5.74 9.14 -20.10
CA TYR A 59 -6.80 10.10 -19.84
C TYR A 59 -6.23 11.52 -19.75
N ASP A 60 -6.96 12.47 -20.30
CA ASP A 60 -6.80 13.87 -19.96
C ASP A 60 -7.71 14.17 -18.77
N ILE A 61 -7.13 14.48 -17.62
CA ILE A 61 -7.86 14.64 -16.36
C ILE A 61 -7.57 15.99 -15.72
N ILE A 62 -8.60 16.50 -15.04
CA ILE A 62 -8.55 17.65 -14.15
C ILE A 62 -8.98 17.12 -12.79
N ILE A 63 -8.08 17.17 -11.79
CA ILE A 63 -8.34 16.73 -10.43
C ILE A 63 -8.21 17.94 -9.50
N PRO A 64 -9.30 18.43 -8.88
CA PRO A 64 -9.19 19.54 -7.94
C PRO A 64 -8.33 19.17 -6.72
N GLY A 65 -7.59 20.15 -6.20
CA GLY A 65 -6.89 20.03 -4.93
C GLY A 65 -5.56 19.27 -4.99
N ILE A 66 -4.99 19.04 -6.18
CA ILE A 66 -3.63 18.50 -6.35
C ILE A 66 -2.70 19.54 -7.01
N THR A 67 -1.39 19.34 -6.87
CA THR A 67 -0.36 20.29 -7.34
C THR A 67 0.28 19.86 -8.67
N GLY A 68 1.21 20.67 -9.19
CA GLY A 68 1.96 20.37 -10.41
C GLY A 68 2.79 19.09 -10.29
N LEU A 69 3.49 18.90 -9.16
CA LEU A 69 4.26 17.69 -8.85
C LEU A 69 3.40 16.42 -8.87
N MET A 70 2.18 16.49 -8.32
CA MET A 70 1.24 15.38 -8.32
C MET A 70 0.75 15.05 -9.73
N TYR A 71 0.44 16.05 -10.56
CA TYR A 71 0.15 15.83 -11.97
C TYR A 71 1.33 15.20 -12.71
N ALA A 72 2.55 15.70 -12.52
CA ALA A 72 3.74 15.14 -13.15
C ALA A 72 3.92 13.65 -12.79
N ALA A 73 3.63 13.26 -11.55
CA ALA A 73 3.65 11.85 -11.12
C ALA A 73 2.53 11.01 -11.78
N ILE A 74 1.30 11.52 -11.88
CA ILE A 74 0.19 10.85 -12.56
C ILE A 74 0.54 10.57 -14.02
N TYR A 75 1.08 11.57 -14.72
CA TYR A 75 1.46 11.50 -16.13
C TYR A 75 2.83 10.87 -16.38
N ASN A 76 3.54 10.47 -15.33
CA ASN A 76 4.85 9.82 -15.38
C ASN A 76 5.96 10.71 -16.01
N ASN A 77 5.88 12.03 -15.82
CA ASN A 77 6.84 13.03 -16.28
C ASN A 77 7.97 13.20 -15.26
N LYS A 78 8.90 12.22 -15.23
CA LYS A 78 9.95 12.11 -14.20
C LYS A 78 10.83 13.34 -14.07
N GLU A 79 11.20 13.97 -15.18
CA GLU A 79 12.07 15.16 -15.15
C GLU A 79 11.40 16.34 -14.47
N ILE A 80 10.09 16.53 -14.70
CA ILE A 80 9.30 17.55 -14.00
C ILE A 80 9.15 17.21 -12.53
N VAL A 81 8.94 15.94 -12.17
CA VAL A 81 8.94 15.53 -10.76
C VAL A 81 10.22 16.00 -10.09
N LEU A 82 11.38 15.62 -10.65
CA LEU A 82 12.69 15.99 -10.09
C LEU A 82 12.86 17.51 -9.97
N GLU A 83 12.40 18.27 -10.96
CA GLU A 83 12.48 19.73 -10.99
C GLU A 83 11.62 20.41 -9.90
N LEU A 84 10.50 19.79 -9.51
CA LEU A 84 9.52 20.36 -8.56
C LEU A 84 9.60 19.78 -7.14
N MET A 85 10.43 18.76 -6.89
CA MET A 85 10.48 18.10 -5.57
C MET A 85 10.79 19.08 -4.45
N LYS A 86 11.72 20.02 -4.68
CA LYS A 86 12.17 20.95 -3.63
C LYS A 86 11.05 21.90 -3.20
N GLU A 87 10.20 22.30 -4.14
CA GLU A 87 9.16 23.30 -3.96
C GLU A 87 7.83 22.69 -3.48
N GLU A 88 7.50 21.47 -3.91
CA GLU A 88 6.16 20.90 -3.74
C GLU A 88 6.09 19.57 -2.96
N CYS A 89 7.22 18.93 -2.59
CA CYS A 89 7.19 17.62 -1.92
C CYS A 89 6.43 17.62 -0.57
N MET A 90 6.36 18.77 0.10
CA MET A 90 5.65 18.96 1.38
C MET A 90 4.17 19.34 1.22
N LEU A 91 3.65 19.32 0.00
CA LEU A 91 2.25 19.65 -0.27
C LEU A 91 1.39 18.39 -0.28
N PHE A 92 0.16 18.53 0.19
CA PHE A 92 -0.78 17.42 0.37
C PHE A 92 -2.06 17.66 -0.42
N THR A 93 -2.71 16.59 -0.84
CA THR A 93 -4.01 16.66 -1.53
C THR A 93 -5.03 17.38 -0.65
N LYS A 94 -5.82 18.29 -1.23
CA LYS A 94 -6.86 19.03 -0.49
C LYS A 94 -8.19 18.26 -0.39
N TYR A 95 -8.44 17.38 -1.35
CA TYR A 95 -9.69 16.62 -1.46
C TYR A 95 -9.38 15.15 -1.78
N ASP A 96 -10.38 14.29 -1.60
CA ASP A 96 -10.32 12.93 -2.10
C ASP A 96 -10.20 12.96 -3.63
N CYS A 97 -9.22 12.23 -4.15
CA CYS A 97 -8.90 12.18 -5.57
C CYS A 97 -9.31 10.83 -6.14
N HIS A 98 -10.02 10.85 -7.26
CA HIS A 98 -10.41 9.65 -8.00
C HIS A 98 -9.68 9.62 -9.34
N ILE A 99 -8.72 8.71 -9.46
CA ILE A 99 -7.81 8.67 -10.61
C ILE A 99 -8.07 7.39 -11.41
N PRO A 100 -8.53 7.49 -12.67
CA PRO A 100 -8.70 6.34 -13.55
C PRO A 100 -7.44 5.49 -13.68
N VAL A 101 -7.57 4.18 -13.70
CA VAL A 101 -6.46 3.26 -13.93
C VAL A 101 -6.88 2.15 -14.89
N ASN A 102 -5.91 1.46 -15.48
CA ASN A 102 -6.20 0.39 -16.43
C ASN A 102 -6.64 -0.91 -15.75
N THR A 103 -6.08 -1.18 -14.57
CA THR A 103 -6.31 -2.38 -13.77
C THR A 103 -7.10 -2.06 -12.51
N GLN A 104 -7.80 -3.05 -11.97
CA GLN A 104 -8.49 -2.88 -10.70
C GLN A 104 -7.47 -2.67 -9.58
N SER A 105 -7.55 -1.54 -8.88
CA SER A 105 -6.69 -1.21 -7.75
C SER A 105 -7.26 -1.81 -6.45
N PRO A 106 -6.41 -2.30 -5.52
CA PRO A 106 -6.87 -2.69 -4.18
C PRO A 106 -7.32 -1.49 -3.32
N PHE A 107 -7.10 -0.27 -3.80
CA PHE A 107 -7.53 0.98 -3.19
C PHE A 107 -8.79 1.55 -3.85
N MET A 108 -9.42 0.82 -4.75
CA MET A 108 -10.72 1.20 -5.30
C MET A 108 -11.78 1.14 -4.19
N GLN A 109 -12.41 2.29 -3.90
CA GLN A 109 -13.52 2.40 -2.96
C GLN A 109 -14.73 2.98 -3.67
N PRO A 110 -15.96 2.55 -3.36
CA PRO A 110 -17.14 3.08 -4.02
C PRO A 110 -17.29 4.59 -3.81
N ILE A 111 -17.69 5.30 -4.87
CA ILE A 111 -17.92 6.75 -4.84
C ILE A 111 -19.37 7.00 -4.39
N PHE A 112 -19.57 7.32 -3.10
CA PHE A 112 -20.91 7.56 -2.56
C PHE A 112 -21.34 9.04 -2.64
N ASN A 113 -20.41 9.97 -2.36
CA ASN A 113 -20.74 11.38 -2.12
C ASN A 113 -20.24 12.33 -3.23
N ASN A 114 -19.78 11.80 -4.36
CA ASN A 114 -19.31 12.61 -5.48
C ASN A 114 -20.03 12.21 -6.78
N GLN A 115 -21.22 12.80 -6.97
CA GLN A 115 -22.05 12.55 -8.16
C GLN A 115 -21.35 13.00 -9.43
N THR A 116 -20.61 14.12 -9.40
CA THR A 116 -19.89 14.65 -10.55
C THR A 116 -18.86 13.65 -11.08
N VAL A 117 -18.00 13.12 -10.20
CA VAL A 117 -17.00 12.10 -10.59
C VAL A 117 -17.68 10.85 -11.12
N SER A 118 -18.70 10.36 -10.41
CA SER A 118 -19.45 9.15 -10.82
C SER A 118 -20.07 9.30 -12.21
N GLN A 119 -20.68 10.46 -12.49
CA GLN A 119 -21.25 10.77 -13.80
C GLN A 119 -20.16 10.84 -14.88
N LYS A 120 -19.05 11.54 -14.62
CA LYS A 120 -17.94 11.64 -15.58
C LYS A 120 -17.30 10.28 -15.87
N PHE A 121 -17.16 9.41 -14.87
CA PHE A 121 -16.69 8.03 -15.05
C PHE A 121 -17.65 7.19 -15.88
N ASN A 122 -18.96 7.27 -15.61
CA ASN A 122 -19.97 6.57 -16.40
C ASN A 122 -19.98 7.03 -17.86
N LEU A 123 -19.91 8.35 -18.11
CA LEU A 123 -19.85 8.92 -19.45
C LEU A 123 -18.62 8.44 -20.24
N ASN A 124 -17.47 8.35 -19.58
CA ASN A 124 -16.21 7.89 -20.19
C ASN A 124 -15.99 6.37 -20.12
N LYS A 125 -16.98 5.60 -19.62
CA LYS A 125 -16.92 4.14 -19.43
C LYS A 125 -15.71 3.69 -18.60
N ILE A 126 -15.38 4.44 -17.56
CA ILE A 126 -14.26 4.15 -16.65
C ILE A 126 -14.77 3.23 -15.54
N SER A 127 -14.32 1.97 -15.54
CA SER A 127 -14.68 0.98 -14.52
C SER A 127 -13.64 0.85 -13.40
N ASN A 128 -12.39 1.20 -13.70
CA ASN A 128 -11.25 1.00 -12.80
C ASN A 128 -10.67 2.37 -12.43
N TYR A 129 -10.51 2.60 -11.14
CA TYR A 129 -9.91 3.82 -10.60
C TYR A 129 -9.26 3.51 -9.24
N VAL A 130 -8.41 4.42 -8.79
CA VAL A 130 -7.92 4.46 -7.41
C VAL A 130 -8.61 5.61 -6.66
N ASN A 131 -8.95 5.37 -5.40
CA ASN A 131 -9.35 6.42 -4.47
C ASN A 131 -8.14 6.80 -3.61
N ILE A 132 -7.71 8.06 -3.69
CA ILE A 132 -6.65 8.61 -2.84
C ILE A 132 -7.32 9.57 -1.86
N PRO A 133 -7.25 9.30 -0.54
CA PRO A 133 -7.89 10.17 0.45
C PRO A 133 -7.24 11.56 0.44
N CYS A 134 -7.96 12.56 0.94
CA CYS A 134 -7.38 13.87 1.16
C CYS A 134 -6.24 13.80 2.20
N ASN A 135 -5.47 14.89 2.26
CA ASN A 135 -4.27 14.97 3.08
C ASN A 135 -3.22 13.91 2.72
N SER A 136 -3.19 13.44 1.47
CA SER A 136 -2.18 12.49 1.01
C SER A 136 -0.96 13.21 0.43
N SER A 137 0.23 12.69 0.74
CA SER A 137 1.50 13.21 0.24
C SER A 137 1.76 12.78 -1.22
N ILE A 138 2.81 13.31 -1.83
CA ILE A 138 3.29 12.81 -3.13
C ILE A 138 3.75 11.35 -3.07
N ILE A 139 4.27 10.92 -1.90
CA ILE A 139 4.69 9.53 -1.64
C ILE A 139 3.46 8.62 -1.65
N ASP A 140 2.40 8.99 -0.92
CA ASP A 140 1.11 8.27 -0.92
C ASP A 140 0.60 8.11 -2.34
N LEU A 141 0.52 9.22 -3.10
CA LEU A 141 0.01 9.23 -4.46
C LEU A 141 0.78 8.27 -5.36
N CYS A 142 2.10 8.22 -5.23
CA CYS A 142 2.93 7.29 -5.99
C CYS A 142 2.69 5.83 -5.58
N ILE A 143 2.40 5.54 -4.31
CA ILE A 143 2.04 4.19 -3.85
C ILE A 143 0.68 3.78 -4.42
N TYR A 144 -0.34 4.63 -4.27
CA TYR A 144 -1.70 4.39 -4.78
C TYR A 144 -1.73 4.13 -6.29
N LEU A 145 -0.87 4.80 -7.06
CA LEU A 145 -0.77 4.69 -8.52
C LEU A 145 0.32 3.72 -8.99
N GLU A 146 1.00 3.02 -8.07
CA GLU A 146 2.10 2.08 -8.37
C GLU A 146 3.21 2.71 -9.24
N ARG A 147 3.52 4.00 -9.00
CA ARG A 147 4.57 4.75 -9.70
C ARG A 147 5.95 4.49 -9.09
N TRP A 148 6.34 3.22 -8.99
CA TRP A 148 7.57 2.79 -8.31
C TRP A 148 8.85 3.53 -8.72
N PRO A 149 9.11 3.79 -10.02
CA PRO A 149 10.32 4.52 -10.40
C PRO A 149 10.35 5.97 -9.92
N ILE A 150 9.18 6.61 -9.81
CA ILE A 150 9.05 7.98 -9.30
C ILE A 150 9.15 7.96 -7.77
N LEU A 151 8.48 7.00 -7.12
CA LEU A 151 8.56 6.80 -5.68
C LEU A 151 10.02 6.63 -5.22
N LEU A 152 10.83 5.83 -5.93
CA LEU A 152 12.25 5.65 -5.63
C LEU A 152 13.02 6.97 -5.67
N GLN A 153 12.79 7.81 -6.69
CA GLN A 153 13.45 9.13 -6.79
C GLN A 153 13.06 10.07 -5.65
N ILE A 154 11.78 10.05 -5.25
CA ILE A 154 11.29 10.85 -4.13
C ILE A 154 11.91 10.36 -2.82
N LEU A 155 11.92 9.05 -2.56
CA LEU A 155 12.52 8.49 -1.34
C LEU A 155 14.04 8.75 -1.29
N GLU A 156 14.74 8.65 -2.42
CA GLU A 156 16.14 9.03 -2.54
C GLU A 156 16.35 10.50 -2.13
N TYR A 157 15.57 11.42 -2.72
CA TYR A 157 15.63 12.84 -2.40
C TYR A 157 15.38 13.11 -0.91
N VAL A 158 14.33 12.52 -0.34
CA VAL A 158 13.97 12.71 1.08
C VAL A 158 15.05 12.15 1.99
N SER A 159 15.59 10.96 1.70
CA SER A 159 16.65 10.33 2.52
C SER A 159 17.94 11.17 2.61
N GLN A 160 18.16 12.06 1.64
CA GLN A 160 19.31 12.98 1.61
C GLN A 160 19.02 14.32 2.32
N GLN A 161 17.78 14.58 2.74
CA GLN A 161 17.41 15.79 3.46
C GLN A 161 17.77 15.69 4.95
N PRO A 162 17.85 16.81 5.69
CA PRO A 162 18.04 16.79 7.13
C PRO A 162 16.93 16.01 7.86
N ILE A 163 17.26 15.36 8.98
CA ILE A 163 16.32 14.57 9.80
C ILE A 163 14.98 15.31 10.06
N PRO A 164 14.94 16.59 10.45
CA PRO A 164 13.67 17.29 10.68
C PRO A 164 12.75 17.34 9.44
N PHE A 165 13.33 17.39 8.24
CA PHE A 165 12.58 17.34 6.99
C PHE A 165 12.05 15.93 6.72
N GLN A 166 12.88 14.91 6.95
CA GLN A 166 12.48 13.51 6.84
C GLN A 166 11.31 13.21 7.78
N ASP A 167 11.42 13.62 9.04
CA ASP A 167 10.39 13.43 10.05
C ASP A 167 9.08 14.11 9.65
N GLN A 168 9.14 15.33 9.10
CA GLN A 168 7.92 16.02 8.66
C GLN A 168 7.17 15.25 7.56
N ILE A 169 7.88 14.48 6.73
CA ILE A 169 7.29 13.63 5.70
C ILE A 169 6.85 12.29 6.28
N PHE A 170 7.75 11.53 6.91
CA PHE A 170 7.46 10.16 7.33
C PHE A 170 6.59 10.06 8.59
N GLN A 171 6.51 11.13 9.40
CA GLN A 171 5.56 11.18 10.51
C GLN A 171 4.15 11.63 10.08
N HIS A 172 3.98 11.98 8.80
CA HIS A 172 2.68 12.36 8.26
C HIS A 172 1.80 11.14 8.00
N VAL A 173 0.49 11.29 8.26
CA VAL A 173 -0.53 10.30 7.89
C VAL A 173 -1.64 10.97 7.11
N ASN A 174 -2.24 10.23 6.17
CA ASN A 174 -3.39 10.73 5.40
C ASN A 174 -4.66 10.84 6.25
N GLN A 175 -5.78 11.29 5.67
CA GLN A 175 -7.05 11.44 6.41
C GLN A 175 -7.57 10.13 7.03
N LEU A 176 -7.16 8.96 6.50
CA LEU A 176 -7.52 7.66 7.05
C LEU A 176 -6.52 7.18 8.13
N TYR A 177 -5.62 8.05 8.58
CA TYR A 177 -4.55 7.77 9.54
C TYR A 177 -3.65 6.61 9.09
N GLN A 178 -3.38 6.52 7.78
CA GLN A 178 -2.48 5.51 7.22
C GLN A 178 -1.13 6.15 6.92
N SER A 179 -0.04 5.52 7.38
CA SER A 179 1.33 5.85 6.98
C SER A 179 1.68 5.27 5.61
N HIS A 180 2.78 5.72 5.02
CA HIS A 180 3.25 5.24 3.72
C HIS A 180 3.50 3.72 3.77
N LEU A 181 4.13 3.22 4.84
CA LEU A 181 4.40 1.80 5.06
C LEU A 181 3.11 0.97 5.09
N MET A 182 2.06 1.45 5.76
CA MET A 182 0.76 0.77 5.78
C MET A 182 0.15 0.65 4.39
N LEU A 183 0.30 1.68 3.55
CA LEU A 183 -0.15 1.65 2.16
C LEU A 183 0.67 0.67 1.32
N MET A 184 1.99 0.69 1.44
CA MET A 184 2.90 -0.20 0.70
C MET A 184 2.58 -1.68 0.98
N ILE A 185 2.32 -2.06 2.23
CA ILE A 185 2.03 -3.47 2.58
C ILE A 185 0.81 -4.03 1.82
N ARG A 186 -0.13 -3.19 1.38
CA ARG A 186 -1.31 -3.63 0.61
C ARG A 186 -0.97 -4.01 -0.84
N LEU A 187 0.23 -3.66 -1.32
CA LEU A 187 0.74 -3.92 -2.67
C LEU A 187 1.99 -4.81 -2.61
N PRO A 188 1.91 -6.13 -2.85
CA PRO A 188 3.06 -7.03 -2.80
C PRO A 188 4.29 -6.57 -3.62
N GLU A 189 4.04 -5.91 -4.75
CA GLU A 189 5.06 -5.40 -5.68
C GLU A 189 5.91 -4.28 -5.07
N SER A 190 5.39 -3.53 -4.09
CA SER A 190 6.12 -2.45 -3.44
C SER A 190 7.26 -2.94 -2.54
N PHE A 191 7.31 -4.23 -2.21
CA PHE A 191 8.34 -4.78 -1.33
C PHE A 191 9.76 -4.49 -1.84
N LYS A 192 9.96 -4.48 -3.17
CA LYS A 192 11.26 -4.14 -3.79
C LYS A 192 11.68 -2.69 -3.57
N VAL A 193 10.71 -1.79 -3.45
CA VAL A 193 10.97 -0.38 -3.12
C VAL A 193 11.25 -0.26 -1.63
N PHE A 194 10.43 -0.91 -0.80
CA PHE A 194 10.62 -0.96 0.64
C PHE A 194 11.99 -1.49 1.03
N GLU A 195 12.46 -2.60 0.45
CA GLU A 195 13.76 -3.21 0.77
C GLU A 195 14.94 -2.24 0.63
N GLN A 196 14.86 -1.28 -0.28
CA GLN A 196 15.91 -0.26 -0.50
C GLN A 196 15.93 0.82 0.58
N TYR A 197 14.79 1.11 1.21
CA TYR A 197 14.61 2.18 2.22
C TYR A 197 14.09 1.62 3.55
N GLN A 198 14.27 0.33 3.78
CA GLN A 198 13.63 -0.41 4.88
C GLN A 198 14.05 0.10 6.25
N GLU A 199 15.30 0.53 6.43
CA GLU A 199 15.78 1.08 7.71
C GLU A 199 15.04 2.37 8.03
N LEU A 200 15.08 3.34 7.12
CA LEU A 200 14.38 4.62 7.24
C LEU A 200 12.89 4.45 7.53
N LEU A 201 12.20 3.62 6.74
CA LEU A 201 10.75 3.39 6.90
C LEU A 201 10.42 2.67 8.22
N ILE A 202 11.26 1.75 8.67
CA ILE A 202 11.04 1.07 9.96
C ILE A 202 11.27 2.02 11.13
N GLU A 203 12.36 2.80 11.11
CA GLU A 203 12.69 3.70 12.20
C GLU A 203 11.68 4.84 12.36
N THR A 204 11.06 5.27 11.25
CA THR A 204 10.13 6.40 11.26
C THR A 204 8.67 5.99 11.35
N GLU A 205 8.26 4.87 10.73
CA GLU A 205 6.83 4.58 10.55
C GLU A 205 6.31 3.29 11.20
N PHE A 206 7.18 2.41 11.69
CA PHE A 206 6.74 1.08 12.11
C PHE A 206 5.81 1.10 13.34
N GLU A 207 5.89 2.16 14.15
CA GLU A 207 5.10 2.36 15.37
C GLU A 207 3.68 2.89 15.10
N PHE A 208 3.36 3.31 13.87
CA PHE A 208 2.04 3.87 13.56
C PHE A 208 0.90 2.85 13.71
N GLU A 209 -0.21 3.34 14.27
CA GLU A 209 -1.48 2.66 14.38
C GLU A 209 -2.60 3.62 13.95
N ASN A 210 -3.51 3.16 13.10
CA ASN A 210 -4.66 3.97 12.69
C ASN A 210 -5.81 3.92 13.71
N VAL A 211 -6.86 4.71 13.47
CA VAL A 211 -8.05 4.77 14.34
C VAL A 211 -8.80 3.44 14.48
N MET A 212 -8.54 2.48 13.59
CA MET A 212 -9.12 1.14 13.62
C MET A 212 -8.19 0.12 14.29
N GLY A 213 -7.07 0.55 14.90
CA GLY A 213 -6.10 -0.34 15.52
C GLY A 213 -5.21 -1.10 14.55
N GLU A 214 -5.22 -0.73 13.28
CA GLU A 214 -4.41 -1.39 12.27
C GLU A 214 -3.01 -0.76 12.28
N ASN A 215 -2.00 -1.61 12.30
CA ASN A 215 -0.58 -1.26 12.25
C ASN A 215 0.12 -2.09 11.16
N ALA A 216 1.40 -1.81 10.89
CA ALA A 216 2.15 -2.47 9.83
C ALA A 216 2.16 -4.01 9.93
N THR A 217 2.45 -4.56 11.11
CA THR A 217 2.53 -6.02 11.28
C THR A 217 1.18 -6.69 11.11
N TYR A 218 0.12 -6.12 11.69
CA TYR A 218 -1.24 -6.63 11.55
C TYR A 218 -1.73 -6.56 10.10
N ILE A 219 -1.48 -5.45 9.39
CA ILE A 219 -1.86 -5.30 7.99
C ILE A 219 -1.15 -6.35 7.12
N ALA A 220 0.14 -6.62 7.36
CA ALA A 220 0.87 -7.63 6.61
C ALA A 220 0.26 -9.04 6.80
N ALA A 221 -0.22 -9.35 8.01
CA ALA A 221 -0.97 -10.58 8.26
C ALA A 221 -2.35 -10.57 7.58
N LEU A 222 -3.11 -9.47 7.70
CA LEU A 222 -4.45 -9.29 7.15
C LEU A 222 -4.51 -9.50 5.64
N TYR A 223 -3.57 -8.90 4.91
CA TYR A 223 -3.49 -9.03 3.46
C TYR A 223 -2.69 -10.26 3.00
N GLY A 224 -2.20 -11.10 3.93
CA GLY A 224 -1.38 -12.26 3.61
C GLY A 224 -0.07 -11.90 2.89
N ASN A 225 0.45 -10.69 3.10
CA ASN A 225 1.67 -10.21 2.46
C ASN A 225 2.90 -10.81 3.15
N TYR A 226 3.24 -12.03 2.72
CA TYR A 226 4.29 -12.84 3.32
C TYR A 226 5.66 -12.14 3.39
N GLN A 227 6.05 -11.34 2.38
CA GLN A 227 7.38 -10.74 2.37
C GLN A 227 7.53 -9.68 3.47
N TYR A 228 6.55 -8.76 3.57
CA TYR A 228 6.51 -7.80 4.66
C TYR A 228 6.39 -8.49 6.02
N PHE A 229 5.49 -9.47 6.15
CA PHE A 229 5.29 -10.17 7.42
C PHE A 229 6.57 -10.91 7.88
N LYS A 230 7.25 -11.60 6.95
CA LYS A 230 8.55 -12.24 7.20
C LYS A 230 9.59 -11.23 7.65
N TYR A 231 9.67 -10.09 6.96
CA TYR A 231 10.62 -9.04 7.28
C TYR A 231 10.37 -8.45 8.68
N PHE A 232 9.13 -8.10 9.00
CA PHE A 232 8.80 -7.57 10.33
C PHE A 232 9.15 -8.55 11.45
N LEU A 233 8.78 -9.83 11.30
CA LEU A 233 9.15 -10.84 12.30
C LEU A 233 10.68 -11.03 12.42
N SER A 234 11.46 -10.70 11.39
CA SER A 234 12.92 -10.74 11.47
C SER A 234 13.53 -9.54 12.20
N LEU A 235 12.74 -8.54 12.58
CA LEU A 235 13.18 -7.47 13.49
C LEU A 235 13.23 -7.95 14.95
N SER A 236 12.55 -9.05 15.28
CA SER A 236 12.42 -9.61 16.64
C SER A 236 13.72 -10.13 17.26
N TRP A 237 14.85 -10.01 16.57
CA TRP A 237 16.18 -10.23 17.14
C TRP A 237 16.58 -9.18 18.16
N THR A 238 15.89 -8.03 18.19
CA THR A 238 16.00 -7.04 19.27
C THR A 238 14.72 -7.04 20.11
N GLU A 239 14.89 -6.87 21.43
CA GLU A 239 13.76 -6.88 22.37
C GLU A 239 12.76 -5.75 22.10
N ARG A 240 13.26 -4.58 21.65
CA ARG A 240 12.44 -3.43 21.25
C ARG A 240 11.41 -3.83 20.19
N PHE A 241 11.88 -4.37 19.06
CA PHE A 241 10.97 -4.72 17.96
C PHE A 241 10.14 -5.95 18.27
N LYS A 242 10.69 -6.94 19.00
CA LYS A 242 9.91 -8.10 19.44
C LYS A 242 8.70 -7.67 20.27
N SER A 243 8.91 -6.85 21.31
CA SER A 243 7.83 -6.35 22.17
C SER A 243 6.79 -5.58 21.37
N MET A 244 7.25 -4.71 20.45
CA MET A 244 6.36 -3.95 19.57
C MET A 244 5.51 -4.84 18.68
N ILE A 245 6.11 -5.88 18.07
CA ILE A 245 5.42 -6.85 17.22
C ILE A 245 4.39 -7.67 18.01
N GLU A 246 4.70 -8.06 19.25
CA GLU A 246 3.75 -8.74 20.13
C GLU A 246 2.52 -7.87 20.41
N ILE A 247 2.72 -6.58 20.74
CA ILE A 247 1.64 -5.61 20.93
C ILE A 247 0.85 -5.43 19.64
N GLN A 248 1.53 -5.24 18.51
CA GLN A 248 0.89 -5.02 17.22
C GLN A 248 0.04 -6.21 16.76
N LEU A 249 0.44 -7.43 17.09
CA LEU A 249 -0.31 -8.66 16.79
C LEU A 249 -1.42 -8.94 17.80
N ASP A 250 -1.34 -8.41 19.02
CA ASP A 250 -2.42 -8.47 20.00
C ASP A 250 -3.52 -7.47 19.66
N GLN A 251 -4.55 -7.98 18.99
CA GLN A 251 -5.70 -7.20 18.54
C GLN A 251 -6.96 -7.46 19.37
N SER A 252 -6.77 -8.00 20.58
CA SER A 252 -7.86 -8.34 21.51
C SER A 252 -8.69 -7.13 21.91
N GLN A 253 -8.06 -5.95 22.09
CA GLN A 253 -8.75 -4.69 22.39
C GLN A 253 -9.75 -4.26 21.30
N PHE A 254 -9.57 -4.73 20.06
CA PHE A 254 -10.48 -4.50 18.93
C PHE A 254 -11.40 -5.70 18.64
N GLY A 255 -11.38 -6.73 19.49
CA GLY A 255 -12.17 -7.96 19.31
C GLY A 255 -11.73 -8.81 18.11
N ARG A 256 -10.46 -8.70 17.70
CA ARG A 256 -9.92 -9.42 16.54
C ARG A 256 -8.87 -10.44 17.00
N ASP A 257 -9.04 -11.68 16.59
CA ASP A 257 -8.04 -12.73 16.80
C ASP A 257 -7.21 -12.93 15.51
N ILE A 258 -5.90 -12.77 15.62
CA ILE A 258 -4.94 -12.94 14.52
C ILE A 258 -5.04 -14.33 13.86
N LEU A 259 -5.37 -15.38 14.62
CA LEU A 259 -5.55 -16.71 14.05
C LEU A 259 -6.75 -16.76 13.11
N THR A 260 -7.84 -16.05 13.43
CA THR A 260 -9.00 -15.93 12.55
C THR A 260 -8.68 -15.16 11.28
N VAL A 261 -7.77 -14.18 11.35
CA VAL A 261 -7.33 -13.40 10.18
C VAL A 261 -6.65 -14.31 9.16
N PHE A 262 -5.75 -15.19 9.59
CA PHE A 262 -5.11 -16.15 8.71
C PHE A 262 -6.09 -17.17 8.09
N GLN A 263 -7.16 -17.51 8.79
CA GLN A 263 -8.19 -18.46 8.32
C GLN A 263 -9.16 -17.84 7.30
N LYS A 264 -9.51 -16.55 7.46
CA LYS A 264 -10.49 -15.86 6.60
C LYS A 264 -10.04 -15.71 5.15
N HIS A 265 -8.74 -15.68 4.90
CA HIS A 265 -8.17 -15.52 3.57
C HIS A 265 -7.29 -16.72 3.23
N PRO A 266 -7.81 -17.80 2.64
CA PRO A 266 -7.04 -19.01 2.32
C PRO A 266 -6.10 -18.83 1.12
N SER A 267 -5.50 -17.65 0.97
CA SER A 267 -4.44 -17.41 -0.01
C SER A 267 -3.19 -18.22 0.34
N SER A 268 -2.35 -18.48 -0.65
CA SER A 268 -1.04 -19.11 -0.42
C SER A 268 -0.13 -18.26 0.48
N GLY A 269 -0.34 -16.94 0.50
CA GLY A 269 0.35 -16.00 1.39
C GLY A 269 -0.04 -16.20 2.86
N SER A 270 -1.33 -16.24 3.17
CA SER A 270 -1.83 -16.35 4.55
C SER A 270 -1.37 -17.62 5.26
N HIS A 271 -1.31 -18.76 4.56
CA HIS A 271 -0.79 -20.00 5.12
C HIS A 271 0.70 -19.89 5.49
N LYS A 272 1.49 -19.18 4.68
CA LYS A 272 2.90 -18.93 4.97
C LYS A 272 3.05 -17.97 6.15
N CYS A 273 2.21 -16.93 6.23
CA CYS A 273 2.19 -16.03 7.39
C CYS A 273 1.82 -16.78 8.68
N LEU A 274 0.81 -17.65 8.66
CA LEU A 274 0.44 -18.48 9.81
C LEU A 274 1.61 -19.35 10.28
N LYS A 275 2.34 -19.98 9.36
CA LYS A 275 3.53 -20.77 9.69
C LYS A 275 4.62 -19.91 10.34
N LEU A 276 4.86 -18.71 9.82
CA LEU A 276 5.81 -17.77 10.43
C LEU A 276 5.36 -17.32 11.82
N TYR A 277 4.07 -17.05 12.00
CA TYR A 277 3.52 -16.68 13.29
C TYR A 277 3.68 -17.80 14.33
N GLN A 278 3.43 -19.06 13.94
CA GLN A 278 3.72 -20.21 14.79
C GLN A 278 5.21 -20.34 15.15
N GLN A 279 6.11 -20.02 14.23
CA GLN A 279 7.56 -19.99 14.50
C GLN A 279 7.91 -18.87 15.48
N PHE A 280 7.35 -17.68 15.28
CA PHE A 280 7.51 -16.53 16.16
C PHE A 280 7.08 -16.85 17.60
N LEU A 281 5.91 -17.49 17.80
CA LEU A 281 5.45 -17.95 19.12
C LEU A 281 6.40 -18.96 19.78
N ASN A 282 7.21 -19.68 18.98
CA ASN A 282 8.24 -20.60 19.45
C ASN A 282 9.64 -19.95 19.53
N ASN A 283 9.72 -18.60 19.54
CA ASN A 283 10.96 -17.82 19.51
C ASN A 283 11.91 -18.21 18.36
N ARG A 284 11.35 -18.54 17.19
CA ARG A 284 12.11 -18.79 15.95
C ARG A 284 11.84 -17.68 14.97
N PHE A 285 12.85 -16.87 14.68
CA PHE A 285 12.74 -15.69 13.83
C PHE A 285 13.46 -15.91 12.49
N PRO A 286 12.99 -15.29 11.39
CA PRO A 286 13.76 -15.24 10.15
C PRO A 286 15.07 -14.46 10.34
N GLU A 287 15.99 -14.56 9.37
CA GLU A 287 17.28 -13.84 9.42
C GLU A 287 17.09 -12.32 9.55
N PRO A 288 17.83 -11.66 10.46
CA PRO A 288 17.70 -10.23 10.70
C PRO A 288 18.19 -9.44 9.47
N PRO A 289 17.63 -8.25 9.21
CA PRO A 289 18.13 -7.40 8.14
C PRO A 289 19.53 -6.86 8.48
N LYS A 290 20.32 -6.58 7.45
CA LYS A 290 21.76 -6.27 7.59
C LYS A 290 22.06 -5.04 8.46
N TRP A 291 21.16 -4.06 8.47
CA TRP A 291 21.31 -2.82 9.25
C TRP A 291 20.96 -3.02 10.72
N LEU A 292 20.20 -4.07 11.06
CA LEU A 292 19.82 -4.34 12.45
C LEU A 292 21.04 -4.86 13.21
N ASN A 293 21.61 -3.99 14.04
CA ASN A 293 22.70 -4.34 14.92
C ASN A 293 22.23 -5.34 15.98
N VAL A 294 22.30 -6.63 15.65
CA VAL A 294 22.19 -7.72 16.61
C VAL A 294 23.49 -7.73 17.39
N GLN A 295 23.63 -6.78 18.33
CA GLN A 295 24.64 -6.94 19.36
C GLN A 295 24.45 -8.34 19.94
N THR A 296 25.54 -9.11 19.96
CA THR A 296 25.58 -10.54 20.21
C THR A 296 25.14 -10.92 21.63
N THR A 297 23.94 -10.56 22.07
CA THR A 297 23.43 -10.87 23.40
C THR A 297 23.05 -12.34 23.55
N ASN A 298 23.01 -13.12 22.45
CA ASN A 298 22.53 -14.51 22.48
C ASN A 298 23.40 -15.50 21.68
N LYS A 299 24.70 -15.60 21.99
CA LYS A 299 25.47 -16.83 21.67
C LYS A 299 25.05 -18.06 22.50
N ASN A 300 24.07 -17.94 23.39
CA ASN A 300 23.64 -19.02 24.30
C ASN A 300 22.27 -19.64 23.96
N LEU A 301 21.63 -19.30 22.84
CA LEU A 301 20.31 -19.87 22.47
C LEU A 301 20.40 -21.10 21.56
N GLU A 302 21.58 -21.51 21.10
CA GLU A 302 21.77 -22.74 20.31
C GLU A 302 21.97 -23.99 21.18
N THR A 303 21.10 -24.23 22.18
CA THR A 303 20.75 -25.57 22.72
C THR A 303 19.89 -25.40 23.98
N ILE A 304 18.60 -25.15 23.81
CA ILE A 304 17.63 -25.41 24.89
C ILE A 304 16.63 -26.42 24.32
N GLU A 305 16.82 -27.69 24.70
CA GLU A 305 15.78 -28.71 24.58
C GLU A 305 14.56 -28.26 25.39
N LEU A 306 13.44 -28.05 24.70
CA LEU A 306 12.21 -27.52 25.25
C LEU A 306 11.58 -28.52 26.22
N ASN A 307 11.72 -28.27 27.52
CA ASN A 307 10.82 -28.78 28.54
C ASN A 307 9.74 -27.72 28.79
N ILE A 308 8.56 -27.95 28.21
CA ILE A 308 7.45 -26.99 28.21
C ILE A 308 6.81 -26.96 29.60
N ALA A 309 7.05 -25.87 30.34
CA ALA A 309 6.27 -25.48 31.51
C ALA A 309 5.15 -24.49 31.10
N PRO A 310 4.00 -24.47 31.81
CA PRO A 310 2.82 -23.77 31.34
C PRO A 310 2.88 -22.25 31.55
N LYS A 311 2.63 -21.55 30.43
CA LYS A 311 1.95 -20.26 30.22
C LYS A 311 1.93 -19.26 31.40
N ILE A 312 2.79 -18.25 31.29
CA ILE A 312 2.63 -16.97 31.99
C ILE A 312 1.60 -16.14 31.20
N VAL A 313 0.58 -15.64 31.89
CA VAL A 313 -0.42 -14.71 31.36
C VAL A 313 0.24 -13.33 31.21
N PRO A 314 0.18 -12.66 30.04
CA PRO A 314 0.69 -11.31 29.88
C PRO A 314 -0.06 -10.33 30.79
N LYS A 315 0.67 -9.41 31.43
CA LYS A 315 0.08 -8.25 32.10
C LYS A 315 -0.44 -7.29 31.03
N GLU A 316 -1.64 -6.76 31.25
CA GLU A 316 -2.25 -5.69 30.45
C GLU A 316 -1.27 -4.52 30.32
N THR A 317 -0.72 -4.31 29.12
CA THR A 317 0.01 -3.09 28.78
C THR A 317 -1.00 -2.09 28.22
N GLN A 318 -1.20 -0.99 28.94
CA GLN A 318 -2.01 0.14 28.48
C GLN A 318 -1.41 0.73 27.20
N SER A 319 -2.27 0.97 26.21
CA SER A 319 -1.89 1.55 24.93
C SER A 319 -1.40 2.98 25.12
N ILE A 320 -0.33 3.38 24.41
CA ILE A 320 0.18 4.76 24.35
C ILE A 320 -0.93 5.74 23.89
N PHE A 321 -1.94 5.24 23.17
CA PHE A 321 -3.11 6.02 22.78
C PHE A 321 -4.14 6.24 23.88
N GLU A 322 -4.17 5.46 24.96
CA GLU A 322 -5.00 5.79 26.13
C GLU A 322 -4.50 7.10 26.77
N ASP A 323 -3.18 7.26 26.90
CA ASP A 323 -2.57 8.48 27.42
C ASP A 323 -2.81 9.70 26.50
N MET A 324 -2.76 9.51 25.18
CA MET A 324 -3.09 10.57 24.22
C MET A 324 -4.59 10.91 24.19
N LYS A 325 -5.46 9.90 24.28
CA LYS A 325 -6.92 10.09 24.33
C LYS A 325 -7.33 10.84 25.58
N ASP A 326 -6.73 10.54 26.72
CA ASP A 326 -6.96 11.27 27.97
C ASP A 326 -6.43 12.70 27.89
N THR A 327 -5.28 12.92 27.25
CA THR A 327 -4.74 14.27 27.01
C THR A 327 -5.65 15.10 26.09
N VAL A 328 -6.17 14.50 25.01
CA VAL A 328 -7.12 15.14 24.09
C VAL A 328 -8.45 15.42 24.79
N ASN A 329 -8.99 14.47 25.55
CA ASN A 329 -10.23 14.65 26.30
C ASN A 329 -10.11 15.74 27.37
N GLN A 330 -8.96 15.83 28.07
CA GLN A 330 -8.68 16.91 29.01
C GLN A 330 -8.62 18.27 28.31
N ASN A 331 -8.02 18.35 27.12
CA ASN A 331 -7.96 19.59 26.34
C ASN A 331 -9.33 20.01 25.80
N VAL A 332 -10.14 19.07 25.31
CA VAL A 332 -11.53 19.32 24.90
C VAL A 332 -12.38 19.77 26.09
N SER A 333 -12.22 19.17 27.27
CA SER A 333 -12.92 19.60 28.48
C SER A 333 -12.48 21.00 28.95
N LYS A 334 -11.20 21.37 28.79
CA LYS A 334 -10.70 22.72 29.07
C LYS A 334 -11.27 23.75 28.10
N ILE A 335 -11.30 23.46 26.80
CA ILE A 335 -11.88 24.35 25.79
C ILE A 335 -13.39 24.52 26.00
N THR A 336 -14.10 23.42 26.29
CA THR A 336 -15.55 23.44 26.54
C THR A 336 -15.90 24.23 27.81
N SER A 337 -15.10 24.11 28.87
CA SER A 337 -15.31 24.91 30.09
C SER A 337 -14.98 26.39 29.88
N GLN A 338 -13.95 26.73 29.09
CA GLN A 338 -13.64 28.12 28.72
C GLN A 338 -14.73 28.75 27.85
N LEU A 339 -15.29 28.00 26.89
CA LEU A 339 -16.40 28.47 26.05
C LEU A 339 -17.70 28.64 26.84
N ASN A 340 -18.02 27.75 27.78
CA ASN A 340 -19.19 27.90 28.66
C ASN A 340 -19.05 29.09 29.62
N ILE A 341 -17.83 29.41 30.08
CA ILE A 341 -17.57 30.60 30.91
C ILE A 341 -17.75 31.88 30.08
N GLN A 342 -17.36 31.89 28.80
CA GLN A 342 -17.58 33.04 27.91
C GLN A 342 -19.07 33.20 27.52
N GLN A 343 -19.79 32.10 27.25
CA GLN A 343 -21.22 32.16 26.94
C GLN A 343 -22.10 32.52 28.14
N SER A 344 -21.64 32.29 29.37
CA SER A 344 -22.34 32.76 30.57
C SER A 344 -22.30 34.29 30.75
N LYS A 345 -21.45 35.00 30.00
CA LYS A 345 -21.37 36.47 30.00
C LYS A 345 -22.12 37.13 28.86
N GLU A 346 -22.53 36.37 27.84
CA GLU A 346 -23.28 36.89 26.69
C GLU A 346 -24.53 36.03 26.46
N SER A 347 -25.55 36.26 27.28
CA SER A 347 -26.88 35.70 27.05
C SER A 347 -27.78 36.74 26.39
N THR A 348 -27.82 36.70 25.05
CA THR A 348 -29.07 36.72 24.27
C THR A 348 -28.84 36.24 22.83
N SER A 349 -29.65 35.28 22.40
CA SER A 349 -30.06 34.93 21.02
C SER A 349 -29.60 33.57 20.46
N GLU A 350 -30.62 32.75 20.15
CA GLU A 350 -30.87 31.75 19.08
C GLU A 350 -29.78 30.85 18.48
N ILE A 351 -28.48 31.06 18.70
CA ILE A 351 -27.41 30.28 18.07
C ILE A 351 -27.22 28.89 18.72
N GLY A 352 -27.66 28.71 19.97
CA GLY A 352 -27.51 27.47 20.73
C GLY A 352 -28.32 26.26 20.23
N GLN A 353 -29.31 26.46 19.36
CA GLN A 353 -30.12 25.34 18.81
C GLN A 353 -29.54 24.72 17.53
N VAL A 354 -28.67 25.43 16.81
CA VAL A 354 -28.07 24.92 15.56
C VAL A 354 -26.95 23.93 15.86
N PHE A 355 -26.11 24.21 16.87
CA PHE A 355 -24.97 23.36 17.23
C PHE A 355 -25.35 21.99 17.80
N LYS A 356 -26.50 21.87 18.48
CA LYS A 356 -26.96 20.56 18.99
C LYS A 356 -27.41 19.61 17.88
N LYS A 357 -27.88 20.12 16.74
CA LYS A 357 -28.29 19.30 15.59
C LYS A 357 -27.10 18.69 14.84
N ASP A 358 -25.97 19.40 14.78
CA ASP A 358 -24.79 18.92 14.04
C ASP A 358 -23.96 17.89 14.84
N GLN A 359 -23.92 17.98 16.17
CA GLN A 359 -23.33 16.93 17.00
C GLN A 359 -24.12 15.61 16.96
N GLN A 360 -25.44 15.69 16.83
CA GLN A 360 -26.29 14.51 16.75
C GLN A 360 -26.15 13.80 15.39
N LYS A 361 -25.99 14.56 14.29
CA LYS A 361 -25.62 13.99 12.98
C LYS A 361 -24.26 13.29 12.97
N PHE A 362 -23.28 13.79 13.72
CA PHE A 362 -21.95 13.18 13.75
C PHE A 362 -21.94 11.83 14.48
N THR A 363 -22.73 11.70 15.55
CA THR A 363 -22.89 10.43 16.29
C THR A 363 -23.66 9.39 15.47
N ASP A 364 -24.71 9.79 14.75
CA ASP A 364 -25.47 8.90 13.85
C ASP A 364 -24.61 8.34 12.69
N ILE A 365 -23.63 9.11 12.19
CA ILE A 365 -22.71 8.65 11.12
C ILE A 365 -21.75 7.58 11.64
N VAL A 366 -21.21 7.73 12.85
CA VAL A 366 -20.30 6.75 13.46
C VAL A 366 -21.01 5.43 13.74
N ASP A 367 -22.27 5.47 14.20
CA ASP A 367 -23.05 4.26 14.47
C ASP A 367 -23.50 3.56 13.17
N SER A 368 -23.83 4.31 12.12
CA SER A 368 -24.23 3.73 10.82
C SER A 368 -23.08 2.99 10.10
N GLN A 369 -21.82 3.40 10.29
CA GLN A 369 -20.65 2.72 9.74
C GLN A 369 -20.31 1.40 10.48
N GLN A 370 -20.65 1.29 11.77
CA GLN A 370 -20.50 0.04 12.52
C GLN A 370 -21.57 -1.00 12.13
N ILE A 371 -22.80 -0.57 11.87
CA ILE A 371 -23.91 -1.46 11.49
C ILE A 371 -23.67 -2.08 10.10
N PHE A 372 -23.01 -1.39 9.18
CA PHE A 372 -22.83 -1.87 7.80
C PHE A 372 -21.81 -3.01 7.65
N ARG A 373 -20.91 -3.21 8.62
CA ARG A 373 -19.97 -4.37 8.62
C ARG A 373 -20.62 -5.67 9.10
N LEU A 374 -21.82 -5.63 9.69
CA LEU A 374 -22.52 -6.83 10.18
C LEU A 374 -23.55 -7.39 9.19
N SER A 375 -23.88 -6.70 8.10
CA SER A 375 -24.80 -7.19 7.07
C SER A 375 -24.06 -7.59 5.79
N GLY A 376 -23.22 -8.62 5.88
CA GLY A 376 -22.81 -9.39 4.72
C GLY A 376 -23.97 -10.24 4.22
N VAL A 377 -24.89 -9.66 3.44
CA VAL A 377 -25.97 -10.41 2.76
C VAL A 377 -25.90 -10.17 1.26
N ASN A 378 -25.62 -11.27 0.56
CA ASN A 378 -25.74 -11.42 -0.88
C ASN A 378 -27.16 -11.08 -1.35
N SER A 379 -27.26 -10.17 -2.32
CA SER A 379 -28.48 -9.92 -3.10
C SER A 379 -28.72 -11.07 -4.08
N LYS A 380 -29.63 -11.99 -3.73
CA LYS A 380 -30.40 -12.77 -4.70
C LYS A 380 -31.85 -12.92 -4.24
N GLU A 381 -32.73 -12.32 -5.03
CA GLU A 381 -34.14 -12.65 -5.28
C GLU A 381 -34.89 -13.49 -4.23
N PHE A 382 -35.87 -12.88 -3.57
CA PHE A 382 -36.95 -13.57 -2.88
C PHE A 382 -38.25 -13.41 -3.68
N PRO A 383 -38.91 -14.51 -4.09
CA PRO A 383 -40.35 -14.57 -4.18
C PRO A 383 -40.94 -15.14 -2.88
N GLU A 384 -42.17 -14.74 -2.60
CA GLU A 384 -42.96 -15.08 -1.43
C GLU A 384 -43.29 -16.58 -1.27
N LYS A 385 -43.51 -16.95 0.01
CA LYS A 385 -44.50 -17.87 0.58
C LYS A 385 -44.28 -19.40 0.54
N LYS A 386 -44.35 -19.91 1.78
CA LYS A 386 -45.07 -21.11 2.29
C LYS A 386 -44.44 -22.49 2.13
N GLU A 387 -44.52 -23.20 3.25
CA GLU A 387 -44.36 -24.66 3.46
C GLU A 387 -42.96 -25.25 3.30
N LEU A 388 -42.37 -25.75 4.39
CA LEU A 388 -42.23 -27.21 4.59
C LEU A 388 -41.67 -27.52 5.99
N ASN A 389 -42.56 -27.75 6.95
CA ASN A 389 -42.30 -28.68 8.03
C ASN A 389 -42.37 -30.08 7.42
N LYS A 390 -41.24 -30.79 7.26
CA LYS A 390 -41.16 -32.27 7.28
C LYS A 390 -39.73 -32.76 7.09
N MET A 391 -39.39 -33.74 7.94
CA MET A 391 -38.36 -34.77 7.77
C MET A 391 -36.90 -34.38 8.03
N ILE A 392 -36.54 -34.42 9.30
CA ILE A 392 -35.22 -34.92 9.73
C ILE A 392 -35.41 -36.42 10.00
N GLU A 393 -34.86 -37.27 9.13
CA GLU A 393 -34.65 -38.68 9.44
C GLU A 393 -33.18 -38.98 9.15
N ILE A 394 -32.43 -39.18 10.24
CA ILE A 394 -31.01 -39.53 10.25
C ILE A 394 -30.91 -41.03 10.01
N LYS A 395 -30.11 -41.45 9.01
CA LYS A 395 -29.54 -42.80 8.95
C LYS A 395 -28.02 -42.71 8.87
N PRO A 396 -27.27 -43.40 9.75
CA PRO A 396 -25.82 -43.50 9.65
C PRO A 396 -25.45 -44.56 8.61
N LEU A 397 -24.42 -44.30 7.81
CA LEU A 397 -23.83 -45.33 6.94
C LEU A 397 -22.51 -45.82 7.54
N GLU A 398 -22.42 -47.14 7.56
CA GLU A 398 -21.39 -47.97 8.16
C GLU A 398 -20.08 -47.98 7.37
N THR A 399 -19.04 -48.25 8.15
CA THR A 399 -17.67 -48.65 7.81
C THR A 399 -17.63 -49.87 6.88
N ILE A 400 -16.78 -49.85 5.85
CA ILE A 400 -16.25 -51.08 5.24
C ILE A 400 -14.74 -50.96 5.09
N GLU A 401 -14.05 -51.85 5.81
CA GLU A 401 -12.63 -52.14 5.70
C GLU A 401 -12.37 -53.26 4.66
N SER A 402 -11.23 -53.11 3.99
CA SER A 402 -10.31 -54.17 3.53
C SER A 402 -10.67 -55.04 2.31
N GLN A 403 -9.75 -55.08 1.32
CA GLN A 403 -8.88 -56.24 1.11
C GLN A 403 -7.74 -56.00 0.10
N LYS A 404 -6.63 -56.70 0.38
CA LYS A 404 -5.29 -56.71 -0.25
C LYS A 404 -5.21 -57.60 -1.51
N ARG A 405 -4.06 -57.43 -2.21
CA ARG A 405 -3.28 -58.36 -3.08
C ARG A 405 -3.38 -58.04 -4.58
N SER A 406 -2.36 -58.18 -5.44
CA SER A 406 -0.89 -58.27 -5.36
C SER A 406 -0.39 -58.39 -6.81
N SER A 407 0.79 -57.81 -7.12
CA SER A 407 1.78 -58.23 -8.13
C SER A 407 1.37 -58.55 -9.59
N SER A 408 1.94 -57.81 -10.57
CA SER A 408 3.03 -58.26 -11.47
C SER A 408 3.23 -57.35 -12.71
N ASN A 409 4.49 -56.96 -12.94
CA ASN A 409 5.12 -56.37 -14.13
C ASN A 409 4.93 -57.21 -15.44
N PRO A 410 5.49 -56.85 -16.62
CA PRO A 410 5.80 -55.55 -17.26
C PRO A 410 5.58 -55.48 -18.82
N LYS A 411 5.86 -54.30 -19.40
CA LYS A 411 6.55 -54.01 -20.69
C LYS A 411 6.01 -54.47 -22.08
N THR A 412 5.87 -53.41 -22.92
CA THR A 412 6.37 -53.19 -24.31
C THR A 412 5.75 -53.85 -25.56
N ASP A 413 5.76 -53.00 -26.60
CA ASP A 413 5.75 -53.26 -28.06
C ASP A 413 4.39 -53.61 -28.70
N SER A 414 4.03 -53.18 -29.92
CA SER A 414 4.60 -52.31 -30.96
C SER A 414 3.54 -52.23 -32.11
N THR A 415 3.89 -51.65 -33.26
CA THR A 415 3.17 -51.56 -34.57
C THR A 415 2.23 -50.34 -34.73
N SER A 416 2.58 -49.28 -35.47
CA SER A 416 2.97 -49.06 -36.88
C SER A 416 1.80 -48.96 -37.86
N HIS A 417 1.61 -47.79 -38.50
CA HIS A 417 1.68 -47.64 -39.96
C HIS A 417 1.43 -46.21 -40.47
N LYS A 418 2.33 -45.77 -41.38
CA LYS A 418 2.13 -45.01 -42.65
C LYS A 418 1.49 -43.62 -42.56
N SER A 419 1.84 -42.58 -43.31
CA SER A 419 2.72 -42.24 -44.46
C SER A 419 2.38 -40.74 -44.72
N ALA A 420 3.16 -39.80 -45.23
CA ALA A 420 4.00 -39.77 -46.44
C ALA A 420 4.70 -38.38 -46.54
N LEU A 421 5.91 -38.38 -47.12
CA LEU A 421 6.48 -37.46 -48.15
C LEU A 421 6.25 -35.93 -48.02
N HIS A 422 7.25 -35.04 -48.09
CA HIS A 422 8.24 -34.91 -49.17
C HIS A 422 9.50 -34.10 -48.75
N ASN A 423 10.60 -34.43 -49.43
CA ASN A 423 11.99 -33.94 -49.30
C ASN A 423 12.24 -32.49 -49.75
N ILE A 424 13.36 -31.90 -49.30
CA ILE A 424 14.53 -31.38 -50.06
C ILE A 424 15.50 -30.73 -49.02
N VAL A 425 16.61 -31.39 -48.63
CA VAL A 425 17.98 -31.37 -49.22
C VAL A 425 18.71 -30.04 -48.96
N SER A 426 19.55 -30.00 -47.91
CA SER A 426 21.05 -29.95 -47.93
C SER A 426 21.59 -28.51 -47.96
N SER A 427 22.60 -28.10 -47.21
CA SER A 427 23.91 -28.76 -47.00
C SER A 427 24.70 -28.19 -45.80
N ASN A 428 25.51 -29.08 -45.22
CA ASN A 428 26.78 -28.90 -44.49
C ASN A 428 27.53 -27.56 -44.74
N SER A 429 28.32 -27.00 -43.82
CA SER A 429 29.50 -27.64 -43.21
C SER A 429 30.16 -26.79 -42.09
N LYS A 430 30.58 -27.49 -41.02
CA LYS A 430 31.89 -27.48 -40.32
C LYS A 430 32.68 -26.17 -40.02
N SER A 431 33.00 -26.06 -38.72
CA SER A 431 34.31 -25.84 -38.05
C SER A 431 35.11 -24.53 -38.18
N GLY A 432 35.57 -24.04 -37.02
CA GLY A 432 36.67 -23.08 -36.79
C GLY A 432 36.39 -22.26 -35.53
N GLU A 433 36.86 -22.65 -34.34
CA GLU A 433 38.11 -22.18 -33.71
C GLU A 433 38.32 -20.65 -33.74
N GLY A 434 38.49 -20.05 -32.56
CA GLY A 434 39.29 -18.82 -32.44
C GLY A 434 38.74 -17.72 -31.52
N GLN A 435 39.37 -17.61 -30.34
CA GLN A 435 39.77 -16.35 -29.68
C GLN A 435 38.72 -15.58 -28.85
N SER A 436 38.77 -15.90 -27.56
CA SER A 436 38.87 -14.99 -26.41
C SER A 436 39.52 -13.63 -26.72
N THR A 437 38.82 -12.54 -26.46
CA THR A 437 39.41 -11.25 -26.11
C THR A 437 38.75 -10.68 -24.85
N ASP A 438 39.56 -10.65 -23.79
CA ASP A 438 39.41 -9.80 -22.64
C ASP A 438 39.38 -8.32 -23.07
N LEU A 439 38.50 -7.54 -22.46
CA LEU A 439 38.60 -6.08 -22.43
C LEU A 439 38.66 -5.64 -20.97
N MET A 440 39.89 -5.59 -20.46
CA MET A 440 40.29 -4.69 -19.37
C MET A 440 40.23 -3.25 -19.88
N PHE A 441 39.59 -2.37 -19.12
CA PHE A 441 39.84 -0.94 -19.16
C PHE A 441 40.38 -0.52 -17.80
N ASP A 442 41.70 -0.43 -17.71
CA ASP A 442 42.39 0.45 -16.77
C ASP A 442 42.58 1.80 -17.45
N MET A 443 42.21 2.88 -16.77
CA MET A 443 42.77 4.20 -17.05
C MET A 443 43.02 4.93 -15.74
N ASP A 444 44.29 4.91 -15.34
CA ASP A 444 44.85 5.74 -14.29
C ASP A 444 44.99 7.21 -14.75
N ALA A 445 44.67 8.09 -13.80
CA ALA A 445 45.36 9.32 -13.43
C ALA A 445 45.76 10.37 -14.51
N VAL A 446 45.07 11.52 -14.46
CA VAL A 446 45.71 12.86 -14.61
C VAL A 446 45.16 13.85 -13.58
N ASN A 447 45.86 13.86 -12.45
CA ASN A 447 46.41 14.98 -11.69
C ASN A 447 45.98 16.45 -11.99
N ARG A 448 45.78 17.18 -10.87
CA ARG A 448 45.99 18.62 -10.56
C ARG A 448 44.82 19.60 -10.63
N GLY A 449 44.60 20.29 -9.51
CA GLY A 449 44.04 21.63 -9.51
C GLY A 449 43.50 22.17 -8.19
N SER A 450 44.26 22.12 -7.09
CA SER A 450 43.98 22.93 -5.90
C SER A 450 44.04 24.42 -6.24
N ILE A 451 43.01 25.21 -5.93
CA ILE A 451 43.15 26.64 -5.58
C ILE A 451 42.27 26.93 -4.37
N GLU A 452 42.97 27.23 -3.28
CA GLU A 452 42.51 27.89 -2.06
C GLU A 452 42.41 29.42 -2.30
N ARG A 453 41.46 30.06 -1.60
CA ARG A 453 41.39 31.49 -1.22
C ARG A 453 41.04 32.54 -2.28
N LEU A 454 39.81 33.08 -2.18
CA LEU A 454 39.52 34.37 -1.52
C LEU A 454 38.06 34.42 -1.08
#